data_AF-A0A1A8E559-F1
#
_entry.id   AF-A0A1A8E559-F1
#
_cell.length_a   1.000
_cell.length_b   1.000
_cell.length_c   1.000
_cell.angle_alpha   90.00
_cell.angle_beta   90.00
_cell.angle_gamma   90.00
#
_symmetry.space_group_name_H-M   'P 1'
#
loop_
_entity.id
_entity.type
_entity.pdbx_description
1 polymer ?
#
loop_
_entity_poly.entity_id
_entity_poly.type
_entity_poly.pdbx_seq_one_letter_code
_entity_poly.pdbx_strand_id
1 'polypeptide(L)'
;RRMSKGRFQIQLEGEGTFECSVTGLVFEASERVLVRYSILSWSKFGAFLHNSWKCAGPIFNVETVNKDPSSLKSIQFPHSICLAHPDEDDMTFGVLHIKDNRPLIEPTSDHSGSHVKWNVTSLSPV
;
A
#
# COMPACT_ATOMS: atom_id res chain seq x y z
N ARG A 1 -11.41 -4.77 -11.11
CA ARG A 1 -11.80 -4.20 -12.43
C ARG A 1 -11.05 -2.89 -12.67
N ARG A 2 -10.46 -2.70 -13.87
CA ARG A 2 -9.91 -1.40 -14.29
C ARG A 2 -11.04 -0.47 -14.72
N MET A 3 -11.01 0.77 -14.22
CA MET A 3 -11.91 1.87 -14.57
C MET A 3 -11.23 2.82 -15.57
N SER A 4 -11.96 3.85 -16.02
CA SER A 4 -11.36 4.93 -16.79
C SER A 4 -10.27 5.65 -15.99
N LYS A 5 -9.33 6.30 -16.71
CA LYS A 5 -8.24 7.11 -16.12
C LYS A 5 -7.26 6.35 -15.19
N GLY A 6 -7.12 5.04 -15.34
CA GLY A 6 -6.14 4.26 -14.56
C GLY A 6 -6.54 4.01 -13.11
N ARG A 7 -7.80 4.24 -12.75
CA ARG A 7 -8.35 3.83 -11.46
C ARG A 7 -8.76 2.37 -11.49
N PHE A 8 -8.67 1.70 -10.36
CA PHE A 8 -9.07 0.31 -10.14
C PHE A 8 -10.13 0.26 -9.06
N GLN A 9 -10.96 -0.77 -9.12
CA GLN A 9 -11.98 -1.05 -8.11
C GLN A 9 -12.04 -2.54 -7.85
N ILE A 10 -12.11 -2.92 -6.57
CA ILE A 10 -12.25 -4.30 -6.11
C ILE A 10 -13.28 -4.36 -4.98
N GLN A 11 -14.23 -5.29 -5.11
CA GLN A 11 -15.19 -5.59 -4.05
C GLN A 11 -14.59 -6.70 -3.19
N LEU A 12 -14.38 -6.43 -1.91
CA LEU A 12 -14.01 -7.42 -0.91
C LEU A 12 -15.32 -7.92 -0.31
N GLU A 13 -15.63 -9.21 -0.45
CA GLU A 13 -16.98 -9.74 -0.19
C GLU A 13 -17.27 -9.98 1.31
N GLY A 14 -16.26 -9.87 2.17
CA GLY A 14 -16.39 -10.08 3.60
C GLY A 14 -15.02 -10.00 4.28
N GLU A 15 -14.96 -10.48 5.53
CA GLU A 15 -13.69 -10.67 6.23
C GLU A 15 -12.79 -11.65 5.47
N GLY A 16 -11.51 -11.29 5.30
CA GLY A 16 -10.55 -12.14 4.62
C GLY A 16 -9.40 -11.38 3.97
N THR A 17 -8.54 -12.12 3.27
CA THR A 17 -7.40 -11.57 2.52
C THR A 17 -7.64 -11.72 1.03
N PHE A 18 -7.46 -10.63 0.28
CA PHE A 18 -7.79 -10.55 -1.14
C PHE A 18 -6.64 -9.92 -1.92
N GLU A 19 -6.10 -10.66 -2.88
CA GLU A 19 -5.05 -10.17 -3.79
C GLU A 19 -5.65 -9.67 -5.10
N CYS A 20 -5.19 -8.50 -5.55
CA CYS A 20 -5.48 -8.03 -6.90
C CYS A 20 -4.45 -8.56 -7.89
N SER A 21 -4.83 -9.55 -8.70
CA SER A 21 -3.96 -10.15 -9.73
C SER A 21 -3.40 -9.19 -10.79
N VAL A 22 -3.90 -7.96 -10.88
CA VAL A 22 -3.41 -6.95 -11.84
C VAL A 22 -2.27 -6.12 -11.25
N THR A 23 -2.31 -5.84 -9.95
CA THR A 23 -1.35 -4.92 -9.30
C THR A 23 -0.55 -5.54 -8.17
N GLY A 24 -0.87 -6.78 -7.76
CA GLY A 24 -0.26 -7.44 -6.60
C GLY A 24 -0.69 -6.84 -5.25
N LEU A 25 -1.56 -5.82 -5.21
CA LEU A 25 -2.03 -5.29 -3.93
C LEU A 25 -2.83 -6.36 -3.19
N VAL A 26 -2.47 -6.61 -1.94
CA VAL A 26 -3.22 -7.50 -1.05
C VAL A 26 -3.92 -6.67 0.01
N PHE A 27 -5.23 -6.88 0.15
CA PHE A 27 -6.06 -6.22 1.16
C PHE A 27 -6.53 -7.25 2.19
N GLU A 28 -6.31 -6.96 3.46
CA GLU A 28 -6.93 -7.72 4.55
C GLU A 28 -8.15 -6.93 5.06
N ALA A 29 -9.35 -7.44 4.82
CA ALA A 29 -10.60 -6.79 5.20
C ALA A 29 -11.17 -7.38 6.49
N SER A 30 -11.79 -6.54 7.31
CA SER A 30 -12.58 -6.95 8.49
C SER A 30 -14.06 -7.18 8.16
N GLU A 31 -14.52 -6.66 7.02
CA GLU A 31 -15.92 -6.77 6.57
C GLU A 31 -16.02 -6.57 5.06
N ARG A 32 -17.26 -6.64 4.54
CA ARG A 32 -17.53 -6.34 3.13
C ARG A 32 -17.26 -4.86 2.84
N VAL A 33 -16.31 -4.58 1.95
CA VAL A 33 -15.92 -3.22 1.57
C VAL A 33 -15.58 -3.12 0.09
N LEU A 34 -16.01 -2.01 -0.52
CA LEU A 34 -15.60 -1.65 -1.87
C LEU A 34 -14.36 -0.76 -1.80
N VAL A 35 -13.24 -1.23 -2.35
CA VAL A 35 -11.99 -0.47 -2.40
C VAL A 35 -11.79 0.10 -3.79
N ARG A 36 -11.40 1.38 -3.86
CA ARG A 36 -10.90 2.01 -5.09
C ARG A 36 -9.46 2.42 -4.88
N TYR A 37 -8.67 2.26 -5.92
CA TYR A 37 -7.29 2.70 -5.85
C TYR A 37 -6.74 3.10 -7.22
N SER A 38 -5.61 3.81 -7.23
CA SER A 38 -4.85 4.10 -8.45
C SER A 38 -3.36 4.09 -8.16
N ILE A 39 -2.55 3.91 -9.20
CA ILE A 39 -1.09 3.95 -9.11
C ILE A 39 -0.64 5.38 -9.35
N LEU A 40 0.16 5.93 -8.43
CA LEU A 40 0.73 7.26 -8.52
C LEU A 40 2.19 7.21 -8.98
N SER A 41 2.72 8.35 -9.43
CA SER A 41 4.11 8.50 -9.84
C SER A 41 4.97 9.07 -8.73
N TRP A 42 6.12 8.44 -8.49
CA TRP A 42 7.16 8.97 -7.59
C TRP A 42 7.66 10.37 -7.97
N SER A 43 7.51 10.82 -9.22
CA SER A 43 7.89 12.19 -9.63
C SER A 43 7.25 13.28 -8.77
N LYS A 44 6.07 13.03 -8.19
CA LYS A 44 5.36 13.97 -7.31
C LYS A 44 5.72 13.84 -5.83
N PHE A 45 6.25 12.70 -5.41
CA PHE A 45 6.41 12.34 -3.99
C PHE A 45 7.86 12.06 -3.58
N GLY A 46 8.77 11.90 -4.53
CA GLY A 46 10.17 11.54 -4.27
C GLY A 46 10.91 12.57 -3.42
N ALA A 47 10.51 13.84 -3.47
CA ALA A 47 11.05 14.91 -2.63
C ALA A 47 10.76 14.71 -1.12
N PHE A 48 9.80 13.85 -0.77
CA PHE A 48 9.47 13.53 0.62
C PHE A 48 10.28 12.38 1.20
N LEU A 49 11.07 11.67 0.39
CA LEU A 49 12.00 10.67 0.90
C LEU A 49 13.25 11.38 1.42
N HIS A 50 13.58 11.15 2.69
CA HIS A 50 14.87 11.58 3.25
C HIS A 50 16.01 10.75 2.64
N ASN A 51 17.24 11.29 2.67
CA ASN A 51 18.43 10.68 2.02
C ASN A 51 18.73 9.21 2.42
N SER A 52 18.19 8.72 3.54
CA SER A 52 18.34 7.34 4.00
C SER A 52 17.35 6.35 3.37
N TRP A 53 16.30 6.83 2.69
CA TRP A 53 15.23 5.99 2.13
C TRP A 53 15.29 5.94 0.60
N LYS A 54 14.99 4.78 0.03
CA LYS A 54 14.85 4.57 -1.42
C LYS A 54 13.47 4.00 -1.74
N CYS A 55 12.96 4.30 -2.93
CA CYS A 55 11.69 3.73 -3.37
C CYS A 55 11.85 2.22 -3.64
N ALA A 56 11.04 1.41 -2.95
CA ALA A 56 11.04 -0.06 -3.11
C ALA A 56 9.97 -0.56 -4.09
N GLY A 57 8.88 0.19 -4.27
CA GLY A 57 7.73 -0.19 -5.06
C GLY A 57 6.87 1.01 -5.47
N PRO A 58 5.71 0.79 -6.11
CA PRO A 58 4.81 1.86 -6.55
C PRO A 58 4.15 2.61 -5.38
N ILE A 59 3.69 3.83 -5.63
CA ILE A 59 2.79 4.56 -4.71
C ILE A 59 1.35 4.28 -5.13
N PHE A 60 0.48 4.07 -4.14
CA PHE A 60 -0.94 3.86 -4.38
C PHE A 60 -1.78 4.91 -3.66
N ASN A 61 -2.78 5.43 -4.38
CA ASN A 61 -3.88 6.19 -3.79
C ASN A 61 -5.01 5.19 -3.50
N VAL A 62 -5.41 5.02 -2.23
CA VAL A 62 -6.39 4.01 -1.81
C VAL A 62 -7.52 4.67 -1.04
N GLU A 63 -8.76 4.33 -1.37
CA GLU A 63 -9.97 4.77 -0.66
C GLU A 63 -10.94 3.58 -0.45
N THR A 64 -11.67 3.62 0.66
CA THR A 64 -12.84 2.79 0.92
C THR A 64 -14.10 3.56 0.52
N VAL A 65 -15.01 2.93 -0.23
CA VAL A 65 -16.23 3.60 -0.71
C VAL A 65 -17.34 3.41 0.32
N ASN A 66 -17.87 4.53 0.84
CA ASN A 66 -18.97 4.57 1.82
C ASN A 66 -18.69 3.76 3.09
N LYS A 67 -17.41 3.58 3.45
CA LYS A 67 -16.94 2.79 4.60
C LYS A 67 -15.74 3.47 5.24
N ASP A 68 -15.58 3.27 6.53
CA ASP A 68 -14.42 3.75 7.28
C ASP A 68 -13.16 2.97 6.87
N PRO A 69 -11.96 3.59 6.84
CA PRO A 69 -10.69 2.91 6.62
C PRO A 69 -10.46 1.67 7.49
N SER A 70 -11.01 1.62 8.70
CA SER A 70 -10.94 0.46 9.62
C SER A 70 -11.61 -0.82 9.10
N SER A 71 -12.38 -0.72 8.00
CA SER A 71 -12.84 -1.88 7.24
C SER A 71 -11.69 -2.67 6.59
N LEU A 72 -10.49 -2.07 6.50
CA LEU A 72 -9.24 -2.72 6.14
C LEU A 72 -8.34 -2.83 7.39
N LYS A 73 -7.88 -4.04 7.69
CA LYS A 73 -6.91 -4.32 8.76
C LYS A 73 -5.49 -4.00 8.31
N SER A 74 -5.14 -4.43 7.09
CA SER A 74 -3.80 -4.24 6.53
C SER A 74 -3.82 -4.16 5.00
N ILE A 75 -2.77 -3.58 4.44
CA ILE A 75 -2.47 -3.58 3.01
C ILE A 75 -1.06 -4.13 2.83
N GLN A 76 -0.88 -5.04 1.87
CA GLN A 76 0.44 -5.47 1.43
C GLN A 76 0.78 -4.79 0.10
N PHE A 77 1.90 -4.08 0.08
CA PHE A 77 2.39 -3.34 -1.07
C PHE A 77 3.49 -4.13 -1.77
N PRO A 78 3.38 -4.37 -3.09
CA PRO A 78 4.42 -5.04 -3.83
C PRO A 78 5.68 -4.16 -3.93
N HIS A 79 6.85 -4.80 -3.88
CA HIS A 79 8.13 -4.16 -4.16
C HIS A 79 8.91 -4.91 -5.25
N SER A 80 9.99 -4.29 -5.72
CA SER A 80 10.91 -4.86 -6.71
C SER A 80 12.33 -5.02 -6.16
N ILE A 81 12.45 -5.13 -4.83
CA ILE A 81 13.71 -5.46 -4.14
C ILE A 81 13.94 -6.96 -4.17
N CYS A 82 15.15 -7.38 -4.54
CA CYS A 82 15.60 -8.76 -4.46
C CYS A 82 16.06 -9.05 -3.02
N LEU A 83 15.38 -9.98 -2.36
CA LEU A 83 15.69 -10.42 -1.00
C LEU A 83 16.30 -11.84 -1.01
N ALA A 84 17.46 -12.00 -1.65
CA ALA A 84 18.14 -13.31 -1.81
C ALA A 84 19.56 -13.33 -1.20
N HIS A 85 19.95 -12.33 -0.44
CA HIS A 85 21.31 -12.13 0.08
C HIS A 85 21.34 -12.08 1.62
N PRO A 86 22.35 -12.68 2.28
CA PRO A 86 22.39 -12.79 3.74
C PRO A 86 22.44 -11.45 4.52
N ASP A 87 22.80 -10.34 3.88
CA ASP A 87 22.89 -9.01 4.50
C ASP A 87 21.51 -8.32 4.66
N GLU A 88 20.41 -9.05 4.42
CA GLU A 88 19.05 -8.50 4.30
C GLU A 88 18.27 -8.43 5.61
N ASP A 89 18.72 -9.13 6.66
CA ASP A 89 18.14 -9.01 8.01
C ASP A 89 18.27 -7.57 8.58
N ASP A 90 19.14 -6.73 7.99
CA ASP A 90 19.32 -5.31 8.34
C ASP A 90 18.45 -4.34 7.52
N MET A 91 17.67 -4.80 6.54
CA MET A 91 16.83 -3.92 5.73
C MET A 91 15.58 -3.47 6.49
N THR A 92 15.45 -2.15 6.70
CA THR A 92 14.23 -1.58 7.26
C THR A 92 13.30 -1.11 6.15
N PHE A 93 12.05 -1.60 6.20
CA PHE A 93 10.98 -1.18 5.31
C PHE A 93 10.04 -0.18 5.98
N GLY A 94 9.44 0.68 5.15
CA GLY A 94 8.50 1.69 5.58
C GLY A 94 7.57 2.09 4.46
N VAL A 95 6.38 2.57 4.82
CA VAL A 95 5.39 3.09 3.87
C VAL A 95 5.40 4.61 3.95
N LEU A 96 5.70 5.27 2.83
CA LEU A 96 5.48 6.72 2.72
C LEU A 96 3.97 6.98 2.64
N HIS A 97 3.43 7.57 3.71
CA HIS A 97 2.04 7.96 3.83
C HIS A 97 1.94 9.48 3.90
N ILE A 98 1.12 10.08 3.02
CA ILE A 98 0.81 11.50 3.05
C ILE A 98 -0.47 11.72 3.86
N LYS A 99 -0.34 11.97 5.16
CA LYS A 99 -1.47 12.16 6.08
C LYS A 99 -1.65 13.64 6.39
N ASP A 100 -2.85 14.17 6.20
CA ASP A 100 -3.16 15.59 6.46
C ASP A 100 -2.17 16.56 5.76
N ASN A 101 -1.84 16.28 4.49
CA ASN A 101 -0.82 16.96 3.69
C ASN A 101 0.61 16.91 4.28
N ARG A 102 0.90 15.98 5.18
CA ARG A 102 2.23 15.78 5.76
C ARG A 102 2.78 14.40 5.37
N PRO A 103 4.00 14.33 4.81
CA PRO A 103 4.65 13.05 4.57
C PRO A 103 5.14 12.43 5.87
N LEU A 104 4.86 11.15 6.06
CA LEU A 104 5.32 10.32 7.18
C LEU A 104 5.78 8.97 6.63
N ILE A 105 6.86 8.43 7.19
CA ILE A 105 7.23 7.03 6.96
C ILE A 105 6.65 6.21 8.10
N GLU A 106 5.64 5.40 7.80
CA GLU A 106 5.05 4.48 8.77
C GLU A 106 5.79 3.13 8.76
N PRO A 107 5.97 2.50 9.93
CA PRO A 107 6.63 1.20 10.00
C PRO A 107 5.76 0.11 9.36
N THR A 108 6.41 -0.83 8.70
CA THR A 108 5.76 -2.05 8.21
C THR A 108 5.65 -3.07 9.34
N SER A 109 4.56 -3.86 9.37
CA SER A 109 4.36 -4.91 10.36
C SER A 109 5.02 -6.23 9.98
N ASP A 110 5.25 -6.46 8.69
CA ASP A 110 5.91 -7.65 8.16
C ASP A 110 6.43 -7.38 6.74
N HIS A 111 7.26 -8.26 6.20
CA HIS A 111 7.65 -8.26 4.79
C HIS A 111 7.95 -9.68 4.28
N SER A 112 7.94 -9.84 2.97
CA SER A 112 8.22 -11.09 2.27
C SER A 112 9.14 -10.81 1.08
N GLY A 113 9.50 -11.84 0.32
CA GLY A 113 10.32 -11.67 -0.90
C GLY A 113 9.74 -10.72 -1.96
N SER A 114 8.45 -10.35 -1.87
CA SER A 114 7.79 -9.52 -2.89
C SER A 114 6.86 -8.43 -2.35
N HIS A 115 6.54 -8.44 -1.05
CA HIS A 115 5.59 -7.49 -0.45
C HIS A 115 6.05 -7.00 0.92
N VAL A 116 5.68 -5.76 1.25
CA VAL A 116 5.68 -5.25 2.63
C VAL A 116 4.26 -5.14 3.15
N LYS A 117 4.01 -5.55 4.39
CA LYS A 117 2.71 -5.43 5.06
C LYS A 117 2.69 -4.18 5.93
N TRP A 118 1.63 -3.38 5.79
CA TRP A 118 1.37 -2.22 6.64
C TRP A 118 -0.03 -2.32 7.25
N ASN A 119 -0.13 -2.09 8.55
CA ASN A 119 -1.40 -2.07 9.25
C ASN A 119 -2.08 -0.73 9.00
N VAL A 120 -3.34 -0.75 8.54
CA VAL A 120 -4.05 0.47 8.17
C VAL A 120 -4.33 1.29 9.42
N THR A 121 -3.69 2.45 9.51
CA THR A 121 -3.95 3.45 10.58
C THR A 121 -4.95 4.51 10.13
N SER A 122 -4.94 4.82 8.83
CA SER A 122 -5.82 5.79 8.16
C SER A 122 -5.61 5.66 6.65
N LEU A 123 -6.54 6.18 5.83
CA LEU A 123 -6.32 6.33 4.38
C LEU A 123 -6.39 7.81 4.02
N SER A 124 -5.52 8.25 3.12
CA SER A 124 -5.41 9.65 2.72
C SER A 124 -5.51 9.79 1.19
N PRO A 125 -6.73 9.65 0.62
CA PRO A 125 -6.87 9.66 -0.82
C PRO A 125 -6.64 11.05 -1.43
N VAL A 126 -6.01 11.07 -2.61
CA VAL A 126 -5.66 12.29 -3.38
C VAL A 126 -6.45 12.46 -4.66
#